data_AF-A0A165HVQ0-F1
#
_entry.id   AF-A0A165HVQ0-F1
#
_cell.length_a   1.000
_cell.length_b   1.000
_cell.length_c   1.000
_cell.angle_alpha   90.00
_cell.angle_beta   90.00
_cell.angle_gamma   90.00
#
_symmetry.space_group_name_H-M   'P 1'
#
loop_
_entity.id
_entity.type
_entity.pdbx_description
1 polymer ?
#
loop_
_entity_poly.entity_id
_entity_poly.type
_entity_poly.pdbx_seq_one_letter_code
_entity_poly.pdbx_strand_id
1 'polypeptide(L)' 'MTRTQESSAHWGTFQVKVSEDGRTVVETRPYADDPDAAPAIAGVAEGQHHPSRVTRPAVRRRWLENGPGPDPRRGDVDDE' A
#
# COMPACT_ATOMS: atom_id res chain seq x y z
N MET A 1 -23.27 -4.41 3.19
CA MET A 1 -22.98 -4.07 4.61
C MET A 1 -21.47 -3.88 4.80
N THR A 2 -20.99 -3.48 5.98
CA THR A 2 -19.55 -3.40 6.31
C THR A 2 -19.27 -4.16 7.60
N ARG A 3 -18.08 -4.74 7.73
CA ARG A 3 -17.63 -5.42 8.96
C ARG A 3 -16.47 -4.65 9.58
N THR A 4 -16.44 -4.55 10.91
CA THR A 4 -15.31 -3.97 11.65
C THR A 4 -14.42 -5.09 12.18
N GLN A 5 -13.10 -4.91 12.09
CA GLN A 5 -12.08 -5.83 12.62
C GLN A 5 -10.94 -5.02 13.25
N GLU A 6 -10.19 -5.63 14.18
CA GLU A 6 -8.99 -5.01 14.75
C GLU A 6 -7.73 -5.43 14.00
N SER A 7 -6.77 -4.53 13.92
CA SER A 7 -5.46 -4.75 13.32
C SER A 7 -4.40 -3.89 14.01
N SER A 8 -3.13 -4.11 13.66
CA SER A 8 -2.01 -3.30 14.16
C SER A 8 -0.94 -3.11 13.09
N ALA A 9 -0.18 -2.03 13.23
CA ALA A 9 0.97 -1.71 12.40
C ALA A 9 1.99 -0.91 13.24
N HIS A 10 3.05 -0.41 12.60
CA HIS A 10 4.07 0.41 13.28
C HIS A 10 3.51 1.67 13.99
N TRP A 11 2.29 2.10 13.65
CA TRP A 11 1.62 3.28 14.22
C TRP A 11 0.61 2.96 15.33
N GLY A 12 0.53 1.70 15.78
CA GLY A 12 -0.36 1.27 16.87
C GLY A 12 -1.49 0.33 16.44
N THR A 13 -2.43 0.11 17.36
CA THR A 13 -3.63 -0.71 17.17
C THR A 13 -4.79 0.15 16.65
N PHE A 14 -5.56 -0.39 15.71
CA PHE A 14 -6.66 0.34 15.09
C PHE A 14 -7.78 -0.59 14.64
N GLN A 15 -8.98 -0.02 14.52
CA GLN A 15 -10.13 -0.67 13.91
C GLN A 15 -10.17 -0.38 12.41
N VAL A 16 -10.53 -1.41 11.65
CA VAL A 16 -10.62 -1.39 10.20
C VAL A 16 -12.05 -1.72 9.81
N LYS A 17 -12.71 -0.81 9.11
CA LYS A 17 -14.01 -1.05 8.50
C LYS A 17 -13.79 -1.56 7.09
N VAL A 18 -14.21 -2.79 6.82
CA VAL A 18 -14.05 -3.45 5.52
C VAL A 18 -15.40 -3.64 4.83
N SER A 19 -15.36 -3.68 3.49
CA SER A 19 -16.48 -4.13 2.67
C SER A 19 -16.91 -5.56 3.06
N GLU A 20 -18.15 -5.91 2.73
CA GLU A 20 -18.71 -7.23 3.04
C GLU A 20 -17.93 -8.38 2.38
N ASP A 21 -17.42 -8.16 1.16
CA ASP A 21 -16.56 -9.12 0.47
C ASP A 21 -15.10 -9.14 0.99
N GLY A 22 -14.80 -8.29 1.98
CA GLY A 22 -13.49 -8.20 2.64
C GLY A 22 -12.36 -7.64 1.78
N ARG A 23 -12.65 -7.10 0.59
CA ARG A 23 -11.62 -6.66 -0.37
C ARG A 23 -11.19 -5.21 -0.21
N THR A 24 -12.04 -4.38 0.36
CA THR A 24 -11.83 -2.93 0.43
C THR A 24 -11.84 -2.47 1.88
N VAL A 25 -10.77 -1.83 2.32
CA VAL A 25 -10.78 -1.03 3.55
C VAL A 25 -11.48 0.28 3.23
N VAL A 26 -12.59 0.52 3.91
CA VAL A 26 -13.44 1.71 3.74
C VAL A 26 -12.98 2.83 4.68
N GLU A 27 -12.52 2.47 5.87
CA GLU A 27 -12.17 3.43 6.92
C GLU A 27 -11.25 2.75 7.94
N THR A 28 -10.34 3.53 8.53
CA THR A 28 -9.53 3.14 9.69
C THR A 28 -9.70 4.15 10.81
N ARG A 29 -9.78 3.65 12.05
CA ARG A 29 -9.93 4.48 13.25
C ARG A 29 -8.98 3.99 14.34
N PRO A 30 -8.36 4.88 15.12
CA PRO A 30 -7.62 4.50 16.31
C PRO A 30 -8.39 3.55 17.24
N TYR A 31 -7.65 2.73 17.97
CA TYR A 31 -8.24 1.99 19.10
C TYR A 31 -8.78 2.98 20.13
N ALA A 32 -9.98 2.71 20.66
CA ALA A 32 -10.70 3.68 21.49
C ALA A 32 -9.97 4.04 22.79
N ASP A 33 -9.23 3.09 23.35
CA ASP A 33 -8.52 3.26 24.63
C ASP A 33 -7.06 3.71 24.45
N ASP A 34 -6.63 4.05 23.23
CA ASP A 34 -5.31 4.62 22.96
C ASP A 34 -5.34 6.15 23.12
N PRO A 35 -4.79 6.71 24.22
CA PRO A 35 -4.86 8.16 24.49
C PRO A 35 -3.90 8.98 23.62
N ASP A 36 -2.95 8.36 22.93
CA ASP A 36 -1.91 9.03 22.11
C ASP A 36 -1.81 8.40 20.72
N ALA A 37 -2.98 8.08 20.15
CA ALA A 37 -3.06 7.42 18.87
C ALA A 37 -2.40 8.24 17.75
N ALA A 38 -1.54 7.58 16.98
CA ALA A 38 -0.82 8.22 15.89
C ALA A 38 -1.79 8.73 14.78
N PRO A 39 -1.71 10.00 14.37
CA PRO A 39 -2.54 10.55 13.29
C PRO A 39 -2.41 9.79 11.96
N ALA A 40 -1.28 9.11 11.74
CA ALA A 40 -1.01 8.31 10.55
C ALA A 40 -1.99 7.12 10.36
N ILE A 41 -2.68 6.67 11.42
CA ILE A 41 -3.67 5.58 11.34
C ILE A 41 -4.77 5.91 10.32
N ALA A 42 -5.16 7.18 10.19
CA ALA A 42 -6.18 7.61 9.23
C ALA A 42 -5.76 7.38 7.76
N GLY A 43 -4.45 7.43 7.46
CA GLY A 43 -3.92 7.24 6.10
C GLY A 43 -3.86 5.77 5.66
N VAL A 44 -4.05 4.82 6.57
CA VAL A 44 -3.96 3.38 6.26
C VAL A 44 -5.04 2.95 5.26
N ALA A 45 -6.27 3.48 5.37
CA ALA A 45 -7.34 3.18 4.42
C ALA A 45 -7.02 3.68 3.00
N GLU A 46 -6.50 4.90 2.87
CA GLU A 46 -6.11 5.49 1.58
C GLU A 46 -4.96 4.69 0.93
N GLY A 47 -3.95 4.32 1.71
CA GLY A 47 -2.76 3.62 1.21
C GLY A 47 -3.06 2.28 0.53
N GLN A 48 -4.14 1.58 0.90
CA GLN A 48 -4.48 0.30 0.30
C GLN A 48 -4.84 0.41 -1.20
N HIS A 49 -5.55 1.48 -1.57
CA HIS A 49 -6.10 1.69 -2.92
C HIS A 49 -5.59 2.96 -3.59
N HIS A 50 -4.51 3.56 -3.08
CA HIS A 50 -3.87 4.74 -3.66
C HIS A 50 -3.45 4.48 -5.13
N PRO A 51 -3.54 5.47 -6.05
CA PRO A 51 -3.18 5.31 -7.46
C PRO A 51 -1.78 4.76 -7.73
N SER A 52 -0.84 4.96 -6.81
CA SER A 52 0.54 4.45 -6.90
C SER A 52 0.70 2.98 -6.48
N ARG A 53 -0.38 2.27 -6.15
CA ARG A 53 -0.33 0.85 -5.75
C ARG A 53 0.17 0.00 -6.90
N VAL A 54 1.23 -0.79 -6.65
CA VAL A 54 1.70 -1.81 -7.61
C VAL A 54 0.66 -2.93 -7.69
N THR A 55 0.00 -3.08 -8.85
CA THR A 55 -1.13 -4.01 -9.06
C THR A 55 -0.74 -5.34 -9.71
N ARG A 56 0.46 -5.42 -10.29
CA ARG A 56 0.95 -6.61 -11.00
C ARG A 56 2.47 -6.72 -10.90
N PRO A 57 3.03 -7.92 -11.05
CA PRO A 57 4.45 -8.09 -11.28
C PRO A 57 4.92 -7.24 -12.47
N ALA A 58 6.11 -6.65 -12.33
CA ALA A 58 6.75 -5.89 -13.38
C ALA A 58 8.25 -6.19 -13.37
N VAL A 59 8.85 -6.21 -14.55
CA VAL A 59 10.30 -6.34 -14.75
C VAL A 59 10.73 -5.15 -15.59
N ARG A 60 11.86 -4.52 -15.21
CA ARG A 60 12.47 -3.46 -16.05
C ARG A 60 12.73 -4.04 -17.43
N ARG A 61 12.22 -3.42 -18.49
CA ARG A 61 12.26 -3.96 -19.86
C ARG A 61 13.63 -4.49 -20.28
N ARG A 62 14.71 -3.70 -20.10
CA ARG A 62 16.07 -4.13 -20.46
C ARG A 62 16.61 -5.28 -19.62
N TRP A 63 16.17 -5.42 -18.37
CA TRP A 63 16.49 -6.61 -17.58
C TRP A 63 15.77 -7.83 -18.13
N LEU A 64 14.51 -7.68 -18.53
CA LEU A 64 13.72 -8.77 -19.14
C LEU A 64 14.32 -9.22 -20.48
N GLU A 65 14.80 -8.28 -21.30
CA GLU A 65 15.34 -8.52 -22.64
C GLU A 65 16.80 -9.00 -22.64
N ASN A 66 17.65 -8.42 -21.79
CA ASN A 66 19.11 -8.58 -21.86
C ASN A 66 19.71 -9.26 -20.61
N GLY A 67 18.91 -9.51 -19.58
CA GLY A 67 19.37 -10.11 -18.33
C GLY A 67 20.12 -9.14 -17.42
N PRO A 68 20.79 -9.66 -16.38
CA PRO A 68 21.56 -8.87 -15.43
C PRO A 68 22.88 -8.37 -16.04
N GLY A 69 23.29 -7.15 -15.71
CA GLY A 69 24.58 -6.60 -16.12
C GLY A 69 24.57 -5.08 -16.27
N PRO A 70 25.74 -4.46 -16.48
CA PRO A 70 25.83 -3.06 -16.83
C PRO A 70 25.12 -2.82 -18.18
N ASP A 71 24.30 -1.79 -18.20
CA ASP A 71 23.48 -1.40 -19.34
C ASP A 71 23.74 0.08 -19.59
N PRO A 72 24.46 0.45 -20.67
CA PRO A 72 24.88 1.83 -20.91
C PRO A 72 23.71 2.76 -21.19
N ARG A 73 22.52 2.22 -21.52
CA ARG A 73 21.29 2.99 -21.71
C ARG A 73 20.46 3.15 -20.43
N ARG A 74 20.90 2.57 -19.31
CA ARG A 74 20.19 2.69 -18.03
C ARG A 74 20.10 4.16 -17.61
N GLY A 75 18.88 4.69 -17.61
CA GLY A 75 18.60 6.06 -17.21
C GLY A 75 18.91 7.10 -18.29
N ASP A 76 19.14 6.65 -19.52
CA ASP A 76 19.21 7.52 -20.69
C ASP A 76 17.82 8.15 -20.93
N VAL A 77 17.81 9.44 -21.24
CA VAL A 77 16.58 10.21 -21.49
C VAL A 77 15.83 9.73 -22.73
N ASP A 78 16.56 9.10 -23.66
CA ASP A 78 16.02 8.54 -24.90
C ASP A 78 15.73 7.03 -24.79
N ASP A 79 15.91 6.41 -23.61
CA ASP A 79 15.53 5.01 -23.37
C ASP A 79 14.03 4.91 -23.03
N GLU A 80 13.18 5.10 -24.05
CA GLU A 80 11.74 4.76 -24.00
C GLU A 80 11.53 3.27 -23.90
#